data_AF-A0A3G1IW94-F1
#
_entry.id   AF-A0A3G1IW94-F1
#
_cell.length_a   1.000
_cell.length_b   1.000
_cell.length_c   1.000
_cell.angle_alpha   90.00
_cell.angle_beta   90.00
_cell.angle_gamma   90.00
#
_symmetry.space_group_name_H-M   'P 1'
#
loop_
_entity.id
_entity.type
_entity.pdbx_description
1 polymer ?
#
loop_
_entity_poly.entity_id
_entity_poly.type
_entity_poly.pdbx_seq_one_letter_code
_entity_poly.pdbx_strand_id
1 'polypeptide(L)'
;MGLHFLAQSSWQPWPPPNSQIFEKKFFVFFMAHTVKIYDTCIGCTQCVRACPTDVLEMVPWDGCKASQIASAPRTEDCVGCKRCESACPTDFLSIRVYLGSETTRSMGLGY
;
A
#
# COMPACT_ATOMS: atom_id res chain seq x y z
N MET A 1 44.80 28.24 9.81
CA MET A 1 44.04 27.59 10.91
C MET A 1 42.72 28.34 11.06
N GLY A 2 41.65 27.76 10.51
CA GLY A 2 40.36 28.43 10.38
C GLY A 2 39.51 27.67 9.38
N LEU A 3 38.67 26.81 9.92
CA LEU A 3 37.84 25.83 9.24
C LEU A 3 36.78 26.53 8.37
N HIS A 4 36.60 26.09 7.13
CA HIS A 4 35.28 26.19 6.50
C HIS A 4 35.00 24.93 5.69
N PHE A 5 34.13 24.13 6.29
CA PHE A 5 33.47 22.92 5.79
C PHE A 5 32.94 23.14 4.37
N LEU A 6 33.41 22.33 3.42
CA LEU A 6 32.72 22.14 2.15
C LEU A 6 31.46 21.31 2.41
N ALA A 7 30.33 22.00 2.44
CA ALA A 7 29.00 21.43 2.38
C ALA A 7 28.78 20.77 1.02
N GLN A 8 28.66 19.44 0.99
CA GLN A 8 28.09 18.67 -0.13
C GLN A 8 27.08 17.67 0.42
N SER A 9 26.01 18.22 0.99
CA SER A 9 24.74 17.55 1.27
C SER A 9 23.85 17.60 0.01
N SER A 10 24.31 17.00 -1.10
CA SER A 10 23.53 16.92 -2.35
C SER A 10 22.82 15.57 -2.45
N TRP A 11 21.83 15.38 -1.59
CA TRP A 11 20.76 14.41 -1.81
C TRP A 11 19.44 15.11 -1.50
N GLN A 12 18.95 15.89 -2.46
CA GLN A 12 17.57 16.38 -2.46
C GLN A 12 16.90 15.98 -3.77
N PRO A 13 15.94 15.05 -3.75
CA PRO A 13 15.02 14.90 -4.87
C PRO A 13 14.07 16.09 -4.93
N TRP A 14 14.24 16.93 -5.95
CA TRP A 14 13.26 17.90 -6.47
C TRP A 14 12.06 17.16 -7.10
N PRO A 15 10.81 17.70 -7.09
CA PRO A 15 10.42 18.74 -8.08
C PRO A 15 9.39 19.82 -7.61
N PRO A 16 9.35 21.01 -8.25
CA PRO A 16 8.24 21.98 -8.26
C PRO A 16 7.69 22.21 -9.70
N PRO A 17 6.68 23.09 -9.98
CA PRO A 17 5.59 23.63 -9.17
C PRO A 17 4.20 23.38 -9.81
N ASN A 18 3.32 22.63 -9.14
CA ASN A 18 1.87 22.87 -9.14
C ASN A 18 1.30 22.33 -7.81
N SER A 19 1.44 23.15 -6.78
CA SER A 19 1.49 22.76 -5.36
C SER A 19 0.18 22.26 -4.74
N GLN A 20 -0.98 22.42 -5.39
CA GLN A 20 -2.27 22.08 -4.75
C GLN A 20 -2.68 20.59 -4.88
N ILE A 21 -2.14 19.86 -5.86
CA ILE A 21 -2.52 18.45 -6.14
C ILE A 21 -1.39 17.48 -5.77
N PHE A 22 -0.13 17.93 -5.85
CA PHE A 22 1.04 17.09 -5.59
C PHE A 22 1.30 16.87 -4.09
N GLU A 23 1.03 17.85 -3.22
CA GLU A 23 1.21 17.69 -1.77
C GLU A 23 0.30 16.62 -1.16
N LYS A 24 -0.97 16.55 -1.59
CA LYS A 24 -1.92 15.56 -1.07
C LYS A 24 -1.52 14.14 -1.47
N LYS A 25 -1.09 13.93 -2.71
CA LYS A 25 -0.82 12.57 -3.22
C LYS A 25 0.51 12.00 -2.73
N PHE A 26 1.51 12.85 -2.48
CA PHE A 26 2.80 12.43 -1.91
C PHE A 26 2.73 12.25 -0.39
N PHE A 27 1.96 13.08 0.33
CA PHE A 27 1.76 12.93 1.78
C PHE A 27 0.85 11.74 2.13
N VAL A 28 -0.22 11.49 1.36
CA VAL A 28 -1.10 10.32 1.52
C VAL A 28 -0.33 9.01 1.28
N PHE A 29 0.68 9.01 0.41
CA PHE A 29 1.53 7.83 0.17
C PHE A 29 2.36 7.43 1.41
N PHE A 30 2.61 8.36 2.34
CA PHE A 30 3.34 8.09 3.59
C PHE A 30 2.43 7.77 4.79
N MET A 31 1.11 7.97 4.65
CA MET A 31 0.13 7.79 5.72
C MET A 31 -0.94 6.73 5.43
N ALA A 32 -0.54 5.69 4.71
CA ALA A 32 -1.39 4.55 4.40
C ALA A 32 -0.77 3.25 4.92
N HIS A 33 -1.61 2.25 5.15
CA HIS A 33 -1.11 0.90 5.37
C HIS A 33 -0.54 0.33 4.08
N THR A 34 0.54 -0.44 4.18
CA THR A 34 1.13 -1.10 3.02
C THR A 34 0.60 -2.52 2.91
N VAL A 35 -0.03 -2.85 1.78
CA VAL A 35 -0.46 -4.23 1.48
C VAL A 35 0.52 -4.85 0.49
N LYS A 36 1.13 -5.97 0.88
CA LYS A 36 2.03 -6.75 0.02
C LYS A 36 1.33 -8.04 -0.40
N ILE A 37 1.31 -8.29 -1.70
CA ILE A 37 0.86 -9.55 -2.30
C ILE A 37 2.09 -10.25 -2.86
N TYR A 38 2.23 -11.53 -2.54
CA TYR A 38 3.33 -12.39 -2.98
C TYR A 38 2.91 -13.26 -4.16
N ASP A 39 3.89 -13.75 -4.91
CA ASP A 39 3.69 -14.62 -6.08
C ASP A 39 3.09 -16.00 -5.72
N THR A 40 3.02 -16.35 -4.43
CA THR A 40 2.30 -17.55 -3.95
C THR A 40 0.78 -17.43 -4.11
N CYS A 41 0.28 -16.26 -4.50
CA CYS A 41 -1.14 -16.01 -4.71
C CYS A 41 -1.71 -16.90 -5.83
N ILE A 42 -2.72 -17.69 -5.50
CA ILE A 42 -3.41 -18.57 -6.45
C ILE A 42 -4.57 -17.90 -7.21
N GLY A 43 -4.80 -16.60 -7.00
CA GLY A 43 -5.88 -15.86 -7.67
C GLY A 43 -7.30 -16.24 -7.22
N CYS A 44 -7.49 -16.72 -5.99
CA CYS A 44 -8.79 -17.23 -5.52
C CYS A 44 -9.85 -16.16 -5.21
N THR A 45 -9.53 -14.87 -5.29
CA THR A 45 -10.43 -13.71 -5.05
C THR A 45 -11.00 -13.56 -3.63
N GLN A 46 -10.67 -14.44 -2.69
CA GLN A 46 -11.24 -14.40 -1.33
C GLN A 46 -10.85 -13.14 -0.55
N CYS A 47 -9.62 -12.66 -0.71
CA CYS A 47 -9.14 -11.45 -0.07
C CYS A 47 -9.91 -10.19 -0.50
N VAL A 48 -10.28 -10.10 -1.78
CA VAL A 48 -11.09 -9.01 -2.33
C VAL A 48 -12.47 -9.00 -1.68
N ARG A 49 -13.14 -10.16 -1.64
CA ARG A 49 -14.49 -10.29 -1.04
C ARG A 49 -14.50 -10.06 0.47
N ALA A 50 -13.41 -10.37 1.16
CA ALA A 50 -13.29 -10.19 2.60
C ALA A 50 -12.98 -8.74 3.00
N CYS A 51 -12.53 -7.89 2.07
CA CYS A 51 -12.17 -6.52 2.35
C CYS A 51 -13.44 -5.66 2.54
N PRO A 52 -13.67 -5.08 3.74
CA PRO A 52 -14.87 -4.28 3.99
C PRO A 52 -14.85 -2.92 3.26
N THR A 53 -13.66 -2.42 2.91
CA THR A 53 -13.45 -1.15 2.21
C THR A 53 -13.10 -1.33 0.74
N ASP A 54 -13.15 -2.56 0.22
CA ASP A 54 -12.94 -2.87 -1.20
C ASP A 54 -11.58 -2.37 -1.76
N VAL A 55 -10.53 -2.36 -0.93
CA VAL A 55 -9.20 -1.82 -1.30
C VAL A 55 -8.48 -2.65 -2.37
N LEU A 56 -8.88 -3.91 -2.53
CA LEU A 56 -8.21 -4.90 -3.35
C LEU A 56 -8.97 -5.12 -4.66
N GLU A 57 -8.23 -5.32 -5.75
CA GLU A 57 -8.78 -5.67 -7.06
C GLU A 57 -8.07 -6.89 -7.66
N MET A 58 -8.69 -7.53 -8.65
CA MET A 58 -8.06 -8.63 -9.40
C MET A 58 -7.49 -8.10 -10.70
N VAL A 59 -6.20 -8.34 -10.94
CA VAL A 59 -5.51 -7.98 -12.18
C VAL A 59 -5.03 -9.24 -12.91
N PRO A 60 -5.05 -9.27 -14.25
CA PRO A 60 -4.56 -10.40 -15.01
C PRO A 60 -3.06 -10.61 -14.79
N TRP A 61 -2.65 -11.85 -14.53
CA TRP A 61 -1.26 -12.23 -14.22
C TRP A 61 -1.00 -13.70 -14.53
N ASP A 62 -0.02 -13.98 -15.40
CA ASP A 62 0.27 -15.34 -15.89
C ASP A 62 1.07 -16.23 -14.92
N GLY A 63 1.47 -15.71 -13.76
CA GLY A 63 2.24 -16.45 -12.75
C GLY A 63 1.44 -17.44 -11.90
N CYS A 64 0.14 -17.61 -12.12
CA CYS A 64 -0.69 -18.58 -11.40
C CYS A 64 -1.69 -19.29 -12.32
N LYS A 65 -2.23 -20.45 -11.87
CA LYS A 65 -3.22 -21.25 -12.61
C LYS A 65 -4.51 -20.49 -12.95
N ALA A 66 -4.85 -19.46 -12.20
CA ALA A 66 -6.04 -18.65 -12.41
C ALA A 66 -5.82 -17.48 -13.38
N SER A 67 -4.60 -17.28 -13.87
CA SER A 67 -4.19 -16.14 -14.73
C SER A 67 -4.58 -14.77 -14.16
N GLN A 68 -4.68 -14.65 -12.84
CA GLN A 68 -5.04 -13.41 -12.13
C GLN A 68 -4.42 -13.36 -10.74
N ILE A 69 -4.09 -12.16 -10.27
CA ILE A 69 -3.51 -11.90 -8.95
C ILE A 69 -4.24 -10.75 -8.27
N ALA A 70 -4.24 -10.74 -6.94
CA ALA A 70 -4.76 -9.62 -6.18
C ALA A 70 -3.78 -8.44 -6.22
N SER A 71 -4.30 -7.23 -6.42
CA SER A 71 -3.57 -5.97 -6.36
C SER A 71 -4.25 -5.02 -5.38
N ALA A 72 -3.49 -4.09 -4.79
CA ALA A 72 -4.00 -3.11 -3.83
C ALA A 72 -3.72 -1.68 -4.32
N PRO A 73 -4.52 -1.14 -5.26
CA PRO A 73 -4.33 0.21 -5.78
C PRO A 73 -4.73 1.31 -4.79
N ARG A 74 -5.67 1.02 -3.88
CA ARG A 74 -6.32 2.00 -2.98
C ARG A 74 -5.91 1.83 -1.52
N THR A 75 -4.62 1.62 -1.26
CA THR A 75 -4.14 1.34 0.10
C THR A 75 -4.39 2.47 1.09
N GLU A 76 -4.68 3.70 0.61
CA GLU A 76 -5.11 4.81 1.46
C GLU A 76 -6.43 4.58 2.21
N ASP A 77 -7.28 3.68 1.70
CA ASP A 77 -8.57 3.32 2.30
C ASP A 77 -8.49 2.04 3.14
N CYS A 78 -7.28 1.52 3.31
CA CYS A 78 -7.04 0.37 4.17
C CYS A 78 -7.18 0.80 5.64
N VAL A 79 -8.05 0.10 6.37
CA VAL A 79 -8.24 0.26 7.82
C VAL A 79 -7.41 -0.74 8.64
N GLY A 80 -6.58 -1.55 7.98
CA GLY A 80 -5.66 -2.45 8.69
C GLY A 80 -6.35 -3.61 9.39
N CYS A 81 -7.61 -3.91 9.04
CA CYS A 81 -8.41 -4.96 9.69
C CYS A 81 -7.90 -6.39 9.50
N LYS A 82 -6.93 -6.60 8.58
CA LYS A 82 -6.31 -7.90 8.25
C LYS A 82 -7.29 -9.02 7.84
N ARG A 83 -8.54 -8.71 7.51
CA ARG A 83 -9.51 -9.71 7.03
C ARG A 83 -9.06 -10.42 5.75
N CYS A 84 -8.32 -9.70 4.90
CA CYS A 84 -7.71 -10.26 3.71
C CYS A 84 -6.67 -11.36 4.01
N GLU A 85 -5.96 -11.25 5.13
CA GLU A 85 -5.04 -12.27 5.61
C GLU A 85 -5.82 -13.52 6.04
N SER A 86 -6.82 -13.37 6.89
CA SER A 86 -7.64 -14.49 7.40
C SER A 86 -8.44 -15.20 6.31
N ALA A 87 -8.84 -14.49 5.25
CA ALA A 87 -9.57 -15.07 4.12
C ALA A 87 -8.65 -15.79 3.12
N CYS A 88 -7.33 -15.61 3.22
CA CYS A 88 -6.40 -16.25 2.30
C CYS A 88 -6.31 -17.75 2.63
N PRO A 89 -6.69 -18.64 1.69
CA PRO A 89 -6.69 -20.09 1.95
C PRO A 89 -5.29 -20.72 1.85
N THR A 90 -4.24 -19.93 1.59
CA THR A 90 -2.88 -20.45 1.43
C THR A 90 -2.19 -20.60 2.78
N ASP A 91 -1.41 -21.68 2.93
CA ASP A 91 -0.68 -22.01 4.17
C ASP A 91 0.40 -20.95 4.49
N PHE A 92 1.15 -20.54 3.46
CA PHE A 92 1.99 -19.36 3.50
C PHE A 92 1.21 -18.17 2.94
N LEU A 93 0.65 -17.38 3.85
CA LEU A 93 -0.17 -16.18 3.60
C LEU A 93 0.33 -15.38 2.37
N SER A 94 -0.41 -15.44 1.25
CA SER A 94 -0.01 -14.75 0.01
C SER A 94 -0.24 -13.23 0.05
N ILE A 95 -0.89 -12.73 1.09
CA ILE A 95 -1.20 -11.32 1.29
C ILE A 95 -0.84 -10.94 2.73
N ARG A 96 -0.19 -9.79 2.92
CA ARG A 96 0.18 -9.28 4.24
C ARG A 96 -0.02 -7.78 4.30
N VAL A 97 -0.62 -7.32 5.40
CA VAL A 97 -0.88 -5.90 5.69
C VAL A 97 0.09 -5.41 6.75
N TYR A 98 0.88 -4.42 6.37
CA TYR A 98 1.78 -3.69 7.25
C TYR A 98 1.12 -2.38 7.67
N LEU A 99 0.85 -2.25 8.96
CA LEU A 99 0.26 -1.06 9.55
C LEU A 99 1.27 0.10 9.50
N GLY A 100 0.99 1.10 8.67
CA GLY A 100 1.71 2.37 8.60
C GLY A 100 1.23 3.39 9.66
N SER A 101 1.38 4.69 9.38
CA SER A 101 0.89 5.74 10.27
C SER A 101 -0.64 5.87 10.22
N GLU A 102 -1.25 6.07 11.39
CA GLU A 102 -2.70 6.08 11.55
C GLU A 102 -3.30 7.41 11.08
N THR A 103 -4.28 7.33 10.19
CA THR A 103 -5.11 8.44 9.72
C THR A 103 -6.55 8.26 10.18
N THR A 104 -7.37 9.31 10.10
CA THR A 104 -8.81 9.24 10.39
C THR A 104 -9.51 8.14 9.58
N ARG A 105 -9.07 7.91 8.32
CA ARG A 105 -9.57 6.83 7.47
C ARG A 105 -9.12 5.47 7.97
N SER A 106 -7.84 5.32 8.33
CA SER A 106 -7.32 4.03 8.81
C SER A 106 -7.88 3.62 10.17
N MET A 107 -8.21 4.59 11.03
CA MET A 107 -8.89 4.34 12.31
C MET A 107 -10.40 4.07 12.16
N GLY A 108 -10.95 4.15 10.94
CA GLY A 108 -12.38 3.95 10.71
C GLY A 108 -13.26 5.04 11.31
N LEU A 109 -12.71 6.24 11.56
CA LEU A 109 -13.42 7.39 12.16
C LEU A 109 -13.96 8.37 11.10
N GLY A 110 -14.00 7.94 9.83
CA GLY A 110 -14.38 8.76 8.68
C GLY A 110 -15.83 8.63 8.22
N TYR A 111 -16.75 8.24 9.11
CA TYR A 111 -18.19 8.23 8.89
C TYR A 111 -18.90 9.16 9.88
#